data_AF-A0A9E3JW33-F1
#
_entry.id   AF-A0A9E3JW33-F1
#
_cell.length_a   1.000
_cell.length_b   1.000
_cell.length_c   1.000
_cell.angle_alpha   90.00
_cell.angle_beta   90.00
_cell.angle_gamma   90.00
#
_symmetry.space_group_name_H-M   'P 1'
#
loop_
_entity.id
_entity.type
_entity.pdbx_description
1 polymer ?
#
loop_
_entity_poly.entity_id
_entity_poly.type
_entity_poly.pdbx_seq_one_letter_code
_entity_poly.pdbx_strand_id
1 'polypeptide(L)'
;MPFARCVWPALLLIAGVAGADDRVAPVMTDDTLRLALPDGARIEARLDGDINADGLADVVVVARSDTDRVLKAFAAYASETDNGFDPVGEMRMTYSPLAKTTLRLLHGVVIVTDTDGAATAIDATYRFRFERQPESVGHGRMRLIGDDVRMHSRTGAHESTAVSTNRLTGERIVQVAMPGPKGDVEQPQKTMKVSSKPLYMEEAPTPGQTLEAVR
;
A
#
# COMPACT_ATOMS: atom_id res chain seq x y z
N MET A 1 40.07 26.16 56.98
CA MET A 1 39.15 26.05 55.82
C MET A 1 39.18 24.59 55.35
N PRO A 2 38.09 23.82 55.54
CA PRO A 2 38.09 22.37 55.36
C PRO A 2 37.75 21.95 53.92
N PHE A 3 38.37 20.84 53.50
CA PHE A 3 38.18 20.14 52.23
C PHE A 3 36.82 19.43 52.19
N ALA A 4 36.02 19.66 51.15
CA ALA A 4 34.78 18.92 50.89
C ALA A 4 35.00 17.87 49.79
N ARG A 5 34.96 16.59 50.18
CA ARG A 5 34.82 15.42 49.29
C ARG A 5 33.36 15.31 48.86
N CYS A 6 33.08 15.35 47.57
CA CYS A 6 31.74 15.10 47.03
C CYS A 6 31.72 13.75 46.31
N VAL A 7 30.92 12.83 46.84
CA VAL A 7 30.69 11.47 46.36
C VAL A 7 29.72 11.54 45.17
N TRP A 8 30.03 10.88 44.05
CA TRP A 8 29.10 10.70 42.92
C TRP A 8 28.15 9.54 43.19
N PRO A 9 26.84 9.67 42.91
CA PRO A 9 25.89 8.58 43.08
C PRO A 9 25.96 7.60 41.90
N ALA A 10 25.85 6.31 42.22
CA ALA A 10 25.72 5.22 41.25
C ALA A 10 24.36 5.32 40.54
N LEU A 11 24.39 5.31 39.20
CA LEU A 11 23.21 5.27 38.35
C LEU A 11 22.66 3.83 38.35
N LEU A 12 21.45 3.64 38.90
CA LEU A 12 20.74 2.36 38.88
C LEU A 12 20.06 2.20 37.50
N LEU A 13 20.56 1.29 36.67
CA LEU A 13 19.91 0.85 35.44
C LEU A 13 18.73 -0.06 35.80
N ILE A 14 17.49 0.43 35.67
CA ILE A 14 16.31 -0.43 35.69
C ILE A 14 16.20 -1.07 34.31
N ALA A 15 16.61 -2.33 34.21
CA ALA A 15 16.30 -3.16 33.05
C ALA A 15 14.79 -3.46 33.08
N GLY A 16 14.03 -2.87 32.15
CA GLY A 16 12.63 -3.21 31.94
C GLY A 16 12.52 -4.66 31.49
N VAL A 17 11.75 -5.46 32.22
CA VAL A 17 11.37 -6.81 31.81
C VAL A 17 10.41 -6.65 30.63
N ALA A 18 10.82 -7.06 29.44
CA ALA A 18 9.89 -7.23 28.32
C ALA A 18 8.96 -8.40 28.68
N GLY A 19 7.70 -8.11 29.01
CA GLY A 19 6.68 -9.13 29.15
C GLY A 19 6.48 -9.81 27.81
N ALA A 20 6.67 -11.13 27.76
CA ALA A 20 6.23 -11.93 26.63
C ALA A 20 4.70 -11.85 26.57
N ASP A 21 4.18 -11.46 25.42
CA ASP A 21 2.76 -11.38 25.15
C ASP A 21 2.24 -12.80 24.85
N ASP A 22 1.54 -13.41 25.82
CA ASP A 22 1.03 -14.79 25.74
C ASP A 22 -0.25 -14.91 24.87
N ARG A 23 -0.69 -13.84 24.19
CA ARG A 23 -1.86 -13.86 23.31
C ARG A 23 -1.63 -14.80 22.12
N VAL A 24 -2.62 -15.64 21.81
CA VAL A 24 -2.58 -16.50 20.62
C VAL A 24 -2.77 -15.63 19.39
N ALA A 25 -1.72 -15.47 18.59
CA ALA A 25 -1.80 -14.76 17.33
C ALA A 25 -2.76 -15.48 16.37
N PRO A 26 -3.74 -14.77 15.76
CA PRO A 26 -4.63 -15.38 14.78
C PRO A 26 -3.85 -15.74 13.51
N VAL A 27 -4.27 -16.79 12.81
CA VAL A 27 -3.67 -17.21 11.54
C VAL A 27 -4.75 -17.23 10.46
N MET A 28 -4.57 -16.43 9.42
CA MET A 28 -5.48 -16.45 8.28
C MET A 28 -5.07 -17.56 7.30
N THR A 29 -5.74 -18.71 7.39
CA THR A 29 -5.56 -19.79 6.41
C THR A 29 -6.15 -19.39 5.05
N ASP A 30 -5.67 -20.01 3.97
CA ASP A 30 -6.23 -19.78 2.63
C ASP A 30 -7.74 -20.09 2.56
N ASP A 31 -8.22 -21.09 3.30
CA ASP A 31 -9.65 -21.42 3.36
C ASP A 31 -10.46 -20.32 4.03
N THR A 32 -9.97 -19.77 5.14
CA THR A 32 -10.59 -18.62 5.80
C THR A 32 -10.57 -17.40 4.90
N LEU A 33 -9.45 -17.16 4.23
CA LEU A 33 -9.28 -16.03 3.32
C LEU A 33 -10.25 -16.11 2.15
N ARG A 34 -10.48 -17.30 1.57
CA ARG A 34 -11.46 -17.51 0.48
C ARG A 34 -12.88 -17.09 0.85
N LEU A 35 -13.28 -17.21 2.12
CA LEU A 35 -14.60 -16.77 2.59
C LEU A 35 -14.77 -15.24 2.57
N ALA A 36 -13.66 -14.48 2.59
CA ALA A 36 -13.67 -13.01 2.56
C ALA A 36 -13.44 -12.43 1.15
N LEU A 37 -13.22 -13.29 0.16
CA LEU A 37 -12.95 -12.95 -1.24
C LEU A 37 -14.21 -13.14 -2.11
N PRO A 38 -14.26 -12.56 -3.32
CA PRO A 38 -15.34 -12.81 -4.26
C PRO A 38 -15.53 -14.31 -4.52
N ASP A 39 -16.77 -14.73 -4.79
CA ASP A 39 -17.09 -16.13 -5.03
C ASP A 39 -16.24 -16.73 -6.15
N GLY A 40 -15.67 -17.91 -5.89
CA GLY A 40 -14.79 -18.60 -6.84
C GLY A 40 -13.44 -17.92 -7.08
N ALA A 41 -13.08 -16.87 -6.33
CA ALA A 41 -11.82 -16.18 -6.53
C ALA A 41 -10.61 -17.05 -6.22
N ARG A 42 -9.57 -16.88 -7.04
CA ARG A 42 -8.24 -17.46 -6.85
C ARG A 42 -7.28 -16.37 -6.37
N ILE A 43 -6.41 -16.74 -5.44
CA ILE A 43 -5.37 -15.84 -4.93
C ILE A 43 -4.26 -15.73 -5.98
N GLU A 44 -3.93 -14.51 -6.39
CA GLU A 44 -2.86 -14.19 -7.35
C GLU A 44 -1.56 -13.82 -6.64
N ALA A 45 -1.68 -13.07 -5.54
CA ALA A 45 -0.58 -12.64 -4.69
C ALA A 45 -1.07 -12.54 -3.24
N ARG A 46 -0.19 -12.86 -2.29
CA ARG A 46 -0.42 -12.76 -0.86
C ARG A 46 0.84 -12.19 -0.21
N LEU A 47 0.64 -11.34 0.78
CA LEU A 47 1.66 -10.73 1.61
C LEU A 47 1.19 -10.84 3.06
N ASP A 48 1.97 -11.55 3.87
CA ASP A 48 1.80 -11.60 5.31
C ASP A 48 2.87 -10.72 5.97
N GLY A 49 2.47 -9.85 6.89
CA GLY A 49 3.40 -8.98 7.61
C GLY A 49 2.69 -7.91 8.43
N ASP A 50 3.37 -7.39 9.44
CA ASP A 50 2.84 -6.38 10.36
C ASP A 50 2.77 -4.99 9.69
N ILE A 51 1.59 -4.60 9.22
CA ILE A 51 1.33 -3.33 8.52
C ILE A 51 0.97 -2.19 9.48
N ASN A 52 0.56 -2.50 10.71
CA ASN A 52 0.09 -1.53 11.70
C ASN A 52 1.06 -1.34 12.90
N ALA A 53 2.15 -2.10 12.93
CA ALA A 53 3.18 -2.16 13.95
C ALA A 53 2.69 -2.62 15.33
N ASP A 54 1.71 -3.52 15.40
CA ASP A 54 1.18 -4.06 16.65
C ASP A 54 1.80 -5.42 17.07
N GLY A 55 2.71 -5.95 16.27
CA GLY A 55 3.40 -7.21 16.51
C GLY A 55 2.65 -8.45 16.01
N LEU A 56 1.46 -8.30 15.43
CA LEU A 56 0.70 -9.38 14.79
C LEU A 56 0.93 -9.37 13.27
N ALA A 57 0.82 -10.54 12.64
CA ALA A 57 0.95 -10.66 11.20
C ALA A 57 -0.38 -10.34 10.52
N ASP A 58 -0.42 -9.24 9.78
CA ASP A 58 -1.57 -8.84 8.95
C ASP A 58 -1.50 -9.50 7.56
N VAL A 59 -2.59 -9.41 6.79
CA VAL A 59 -2.68 -10.03 5.46
C VAL A 59 -3.11 -9.02 4.40
N VAL A 60 -2.36 -8.96 3.30
CA VAL A 60 -2.75 -8.26 2.07
C VAL A 60 -2.80 -9.27 0.92
N VAL A 61 -3.89 -9.27 0.17
CA VAL A 61 -4.13 -10.25 -0.89
C VAL A 61 -4.63 -9.58 -2.15
N VAL A 62 -4.20 -10.10 -3.30
CA VAL A 62 -4.83 -9.86 -4.59
C VAL A 62 -5.50 -11.15 -5.02
N ALA A 63 -6.79 -11.07 -5.35
CA ALA A 63 -7.58 -12.21 -5.76
C ALA A 63 -8.45 -11.87 -6.97
N ARG A 64 -8.69 -12.88 -7.82
CA ARG A 64 -9.47 -12.76 -9.05
C ARG A 64 -10.49 -13.89 -9.18
N SER A 65 -11.75 -13.53 -9.39
CA SER A 65 -12.85 -14.41 -9.84
C SER A 65 -13.04 -14.33 -11.35
N ASP A 66 -14.14 -14.84 -11.89
CA ASP A 66 -14.47 -14.72 -13.32
C ASP A 66 -14.97 -13.31 -13.72
N THR A 67 -15.30 -12.46 -12.73
CA THR A 67 -15.88 -11.13 -12.95
C THR A 67 -15.11 -10.02 -12.26
N ASP A 68 -14.45 -10.32 -11.15
CA ASP A 68 -13.87 -9.32 -10.27
C ASP A 68 -12.40 -9.62 -10.00
N ARG A 69 -11.63 -8.54 -9.84
CA ARG A 69 -10.28 -8.60 -9.32
C ARG A 69 -10.11 -7.54 -8.24
N VAL A 70 -9.70 -7.98 -7.06
CA VAL A 70 -9.67 -7.14 -5.86
C VAL A 70 -8.35 -7.25 -5.14
N LEU A 71 -7.90 -6.13 -4.59
CA LEU A 71 -6.91 -6.04 -3.54
C LEU A 71 -7.67 -5.90 -2.21
N LYS A 72 -7.39 -6.75 -1.23
CA LYS A 72 -7.92 -6.61 0.13
C LYS A 72 -6.80 -6.60 1.15
N ALA A 73 -7.00 -5.86 2.24
CA ALA A 73 -6.12 -5.82 3.39
C ALA A 73 -6.90 -6.14 4.66
N PHE A 74 -6.29 -6.94 5.52
CA PHE A 74 -6.86 -7.41 6.78
C PHE A 74 -5.85 -7.18 7.89
N ALA A 75 -6.26 -6.45 8.94
CA ALA A 75 -5.44 -6.27 10.13
C ALA A 75 -5.78 -7.33 11.17
N ALA A 76 -4.78 -8.02 11.70
CA ALA A 76 -4.94 -8.95 12.79
C ALA A 76 -5.28 -8.20 14.08
N TYR A 77 -6.04 -8.86 14.96
CA TYR A 77 -6.19 -8.42 16.34
C TYR A 77 -6.16 -9.62 17.27
N ALA A 78 -5.69 -9.40 18.49
CA ALA A 78 -5.75 -10.37 19.58
C ALA A 78 -6.05 -9.64 20.88
N SER A 79 -7.06 -10.10 21.60
CA SER A 79 -7.49 -9.64 22.92
C SER A 79 -7.58 -10.83 23.88
N GLU A 80 -7.92 -10.59 25.14
CA GLU A 80 -8.08 -11.68 26.13
C GLU A 80 -9.23 -12.63 25.78
N THR A 81 -10.26 -12.13 25.10
CA THR A 81 -11.50 -12.87 24.84
C THR A 81 -11.71 -13.23 23.38
N ASP A 82 -10.96 -12.62 22.46
CA ASP A 82 -11.20 -12.73 21.02
C ASP A 82 -9.92 -12.46 20.21
N ASN A 83 -9.78 -13.13 19.08
CA ASN A 83 -8.75 -12.87 18.09
C ASN A 83 -9.28 -13.10 16.68
N GLY A 84 -8.73 -12.39 15.71
CA GLY A 84 -9.24 -12.46 14.36
C GLY A 84 -8.59 -11.46 13.44
N PHE A 85 -9.35 -11.09 12.42
CA PHE A 85 -8.90 -10.15 11.40
C PHE A 85 -10.03 -9.21 11.01
N ASP A 86 -9.72 -7.93 10.94
CA ASP A 86 -10.64 -6.90 10.45
C ASP A 86 -10.30 -6.52 9.01
N PRO A 87 -11.29 -6.36 8.13
CA PRO A 87 -11.06 -5.75 6.84
C PRO A 87 -10.71 -4.27 7.01
N VAL A 88 -9.55 -3.86 6.53
CA VAL A 88 -9.03 -2.49 6.67
C VAL A 88 -8.78 -1.81 5.32
N GLY A 89 -9.10 -2.47 4.22
CA GLY A 89 -9.11 -1.87 2.90
C GLY A 89 -9.54 -2.84 1.81
N GLU A 90 -10.21 -2.32 0.79
CA GLU A 90 -10.56 -3.05 -0.41
C GLU A 90 -10.45 -2.11 -1.61
N MET A 91 -9.75 -2.53 -2.67
CA MET A 91 -9.64 -1.78 -3.92
C MET A 91 -9.97 -2.69 -5.10
N ARG A 92 -10.85 -2.21 -5.98
CA ARG A 92 -11.09 -2.87 -7.27
C ARG A 92 -9.91 -2.64 -8.20
N MET A 93 -9.46 -3.71 -8.84
CA MET A 93 -8.34 -3.69 -9.79
C MET A 93 -8.85 -3.98 -11.19
N THR A 94 -8.04 -3.65 -12.20
CA THR A 94 -8.32 -4.04 -13.58
C THR A 94 -8.39 -5.56 -13.68
N TYR A 95 -9.40 -6.10 -14.36
CA TYR A 95 -9.68 -7.54 -14.37
C TYR A 95 -8.57 -8.39 -15.02
N SER A 96 -7.98 -7.90 -16.12
CA SER A 96 -7.03 -8.66 -16.95
C SER A 96 -5.68 -7.96 -17.01
N PRO A 97 -4.84 -8.12 -15.97
CA PRO A 97 -3.50 -7.53 -15.97
C PRO A 97 -2.62 -8.19 -17.04
N LEU A 98 -1.70 -7.39 -17.59
CA LEU A 98 -0.69 -7.85 -18.54
C LEU A 98 0.44 -8.62 -17.84
N ALA A 99 0.73 -8.30 -16.58
CA ALA A 99 1.75 -8.97 -15.77
C ALA A 99 1.21 -9.34 -14.38
N LYS A 100 1.92 -10.23 -13.67
CA LYS A 100 1.55 -10.61 -12.31
C LYS A 100 1.74 -9.43 -11.35
N THR A 101 0.74 -9.16 -10.51
CA THR A 101 0.87 -8.18 -9.42
C THR A 101 1.94 -8.57 -8.43
N THR A 102 2.66 -7.56 -7.96
CA THR A 102 3.64 -7.71 -6.88
C THR A 102 3.18 -6.94 -5.65
N LEU A 103 3.26 -7.59 -4.49
CA LEU A 103 3.01 -6.99 -3.17
C LEU A 103 4.31 -6.95 -2.38
N ARG A 104 4.58 -5.83 -1.71
CA ARG A 104 5.74 -5.68 -0.82
C ARG A 104 5.37 -4.86 0.41
N LEU A 105 5.93 -5.21 1.56
CA LEU A 105 5.89 -4.39 2.77
C LEU A 105 7.26 -3.75 2.97
N LEU A 106 7.34 -2.42 2.98
CA LEU A 106 8.56 -1.67 3.28
C LEU A 106 8.26 -0.61 4.33
N HIS A 107 8.85 -0.76 5.53
CA HIS A 107 8.72 0.22 6.63
C HIS A 107 7.24 0.61 6.94
N GLY A 108 6.34 -0.38 7.05
CA GLY A 108 4.92 -0.14 7.31
C GLY A 108 4.12 0.41 6.12
N VAL A 109 4.72 0.42 4.92
CA VAL A 109 4.04 0.80 3.67
C VAL A 109 3.86 -0.42 2.79
N VAL A 110 2.61 -0.69 2.45
CA VAL A 110 2.23 -1.70 1.45
C VAL A 110 2.37 -1.10 0.07
N ILE A 111 3.24 -1.68 -0.75
CA ILE A 111 3.48 -1.30 -2.14
C ILE A 111 2.85 -2.34 -3.05
N VAL A 112 1.99 -1.88 -3.95
CA VAL A 112 1.29 -2.70 -4.92
C VAL A 112 1.70 -2.25 -6.32
N THR A 113 2.31 -3.15 -7.08
CA THR A 113 2.68 -2.89 -8.48
C THR A 113 1.87 -3.78 -9.40
N ASP A 114 1.18 -3.17 -10.36
CA ASP A 114 0.34 -3.84 -11.34
C ASP A 114 0.63 -3.29 -12.74
N THR A 115 0.50 -4.12 -13.76
CA THR A 115 0.67 -3.70 -15.16
C THR A 115 -0.52 -4.18 -15.97
N ASP A 116 -1.20 -3.25 -16.62
CA ASP A 116 -2.37 -3.49 -17.47
C ASP A 116 -2.08 -3.18 -18.94
N GLY A 117 -3.01 -3.59 -19.82
CA GLY A 117 -3.01 -3.22 -21.23
C GLY A 117 -2.48 -4.30 -22.17
N ALA A 118 -2.30 -3.93 -23.44
CA ALA A 118 -1.87 -4.86 -24.51
C ALA A 118 -0.72 -4.27 -25.33
N ALA A 119 -1.01 -3.54 -26.42
CA ALA A 119 -0.01 -2.84 -27.21
C ALA A 119 0.52 -1.58 -26.50
N THR A 120 -0.37 -0.90 -25.78
CA THR A 120 -0.04 0.14 -24.80
C THR A 120 -0.14 -0.47 -23.41
N ALA A 121 0.96 -0.42 -22.67
CA ALA A 121 1.02 -0.88 -21.29
C ALA A 121 0.78 0.30 -20.34
N ILE A 122 0.08 0.04 -19.25
CA ILE A 122 -0.14 0.97 -18.15
C ILE A 122 0.41 0.32 -16.89
N ASP A 123 1.55 0.80 -16.43
CA ASP A 123 2.10 0.40 -15.13
C ASP A 123 1.51 1.28 -14.04
N ALA A 124 1.12 0.68 -12.93
CA ALA A 124 0.62 1.38 -11.76
C ALA A 124 1.37 0.90 -10.51
N THR A 125 1.79 1.84 -9.67
CA THR A 125 2.33 1.56 -8.34
C THR A 125 1.57 2.36 -7.30
N TYR A 126 0.92 1.66 -6.38
CA TYR A 126 0.23 2.27 -5.24
C TYR A 126 1.03 2.06 -3.96
N ARG A 127 0.96 3.04 -3.06
CA ARG A 127 1.58 3.00 -1.73
C ARG A 127 0.51 3.27 -0.70
N PHE A 128 0.25 2.30 0.16
CA PHE A 128 -0.73 2.40 1.23
C PHE A 128 -0.04 2.31 2.59
N ARG A 129 -0.53 3.09 3.55
CA ARG A 129 -0.10 3.03 4.94
C ARG A 129 -1.32 2.85 5.84
N PHE A 130 -1.20 1.99 6.84
CA PHE A 130 -2.25 1.83 7.84
C PHE A 130 -2.45 3.13 8.63
N GLU A 131 -3.71 3.51 8.84
CA GLU A 131 -4.10 4.62 9.69
C GLU A 131 -5.13 4.12 10.71
N ARG A 132 -4.75 4.11 11.98
CA ARG A 132 -5.63 3.71 13.08
C ARG A 132 -6.84 4.65 13.10
N GLN A 133 -8.02 4.06 13.16
CA GLN A 133 -9.28 4.79 13.27
C GLN A 133 -9.80 4.70 14.71
N PRO A 134 -10.70 5.61 15.12
CA PRO A 134 -11.47 5.41 16.34
C PRO A 134 -12.26 4.12 16.26
N GLU A 135 -12.35 3.38 17.38
CA GLU A 135 -13.03 2.08 17.45
C GLU A 135 -14.48 2.11 16.92
N SER A 136 -15.15 3.27 17.01
CA SER A 136 -16.50 3.48 16.46
C SER A 136 -16.61 3.36 14.93
N VAL A 137 -15.49 3.39 14.22
CA VAL A 137 -15.39 3.24 12.76
C VAL A 137 -14.75 1.90 12.35
N GLY A 138 -13.95 1.32 13.24
CA GLY A 138 -13.21 0.07 13.03
C GLY A 138 -11.76 0.19 13.52
N HIS A 139 -10.99 -0.89 13.42
CA HIS A 139 -9.62 -0.96 13.94
C HIS A 139 -8.60 -0.17 13.10
N GLY A 140 -8.93 0.17 11.84
CA GLY A 140 -8.12 1.06 11.01
C GLY A 140 -8.54 1.05 9.54
N ARG A 141 -7.87 1.88 8.74
CA ARG A 141 -8.04 1.93 7.28
C ARG A 141 -6.69 2.07 6.58
N MET A 142 -6.58 1.52 5.38
CA MET A 142 -5.41 1.68 4.51
C MET A 142 -5.50 3.00 3.75
N ARG A 143 -4.69 3.98 4.16
CA ARG A 143 -4.60 5.28 3.48
C ARG A 143 -3.68 5.21 2.27
N LEU A 144 -4.13 5.69 1.13
CA LEU A 144 -3.29 5.95 -0.04
C LEU A 144 -2.37 7.13 0.24
N ILE A 145 -1.06 6.91 0.20
CA ILE A 145 -0.04 7.95 0.41
C ILE A 145 0.67 8.35 -0.88
N GLY A 146 0.59 7.52 -1.93
CA GLY A 146 1.05 7.88 -3.26
C GLY A 146 0.68 6.85 -4.32
N ASP A 147 0.56 7.33 -5.55
CA ASP A 147 0.30 6.54 -6.75
C ASP A 147 1.14 7.06 -7.91
N ASP A 148 1.79 6.13 -8.60
CA ASP A 148 2.53 6.38 -9.83
C ASP A 148 1.88 5.59 -10.96
N VAL A 149 1.62 6.23 -12.09
CA VAL A 149 1.03 5.61 -13.27
C VAL A 149 1.86 5.95 -14.49
N ARG A 150 2.24 4.95 -15.29
CA ARG A 150 2.98 5.15 -16.54
C ARG A 150 2.29 4.43 -17.69
N MET A 151 1.76 5.21 -18.62
CA MET A 151 1.31 4.72 -19.92
C MET A 151 2.48 4.77 -20.91
N HIS A 152 2.79 3.66 -21.57
CA HIS A 152 3.83 3.60 -22.59
C HIS A 152 3.49 2.61 -23.71
N SER A 153 3.97 2.89 -24.91
CA SER A 153 3.89 1.94 -26.02
C SER A 153 4.96 0.88 -25.86
N ARG A 154 4.58 -0.40 -25.98
CA ARG A 154 5.55 -1.51 -25.97
C ARG A 154 6.37 -1.58 -27.26
N THR A 155 5.95 -0.89 -28.32
CA THR A 155 6.64 -0.82 -29.61
C THR A 155 7.43 0.48 -29.80
N GLY A 156 7.35 1.42 -28.85
CA GLY A 156 7.99 2.74 -28.95
C GLY A 156 7.37 3.65 -30.03
N ALA A 157 6.21 3.29 -30.56
CA ALA A 157 5.57 4.01 -31.66
C ALA A 157 4.73 5.23 -31.23
N HIS A 158 4.52 5.42 -29.93
CA HIS A 158 3.64 6.47 -29.38
C HIS A 158 4.29 7.15 -28.19
N GLU A 159 3.78 8.33 -27.85
CA GLU A 159 4.17 9.04 -26.64
C GLU A 159 3.94 8.19 -25.37
N SER A 160 4.80 8.39 -24.39
CA SER A 160 4.59 7.88 -23.03
C SER A 160 4.25 9.02 -22.09
N THR A 161 3.41 8.71 -21.10
CA THR A 161 2.99 9.64 -20.05
C THR A 161 3.19 8.96 -18.71
N ALA A 162 3.97 9.58 -17.83
CA ALA A 162 4.14 9.18 -16.44
C ALA A 162 3.55 10.25 -15.52
N VAL A 163 2.75 9.83 -14.56
CA VAL A 163 2.15 10.66 -13.52
C VAL A 163 2.59 10.09 -12.17
N SER A 164 3.17 10.93 -11.32
CA SER A 164 3.50 10.57 -9.94
C SER A 164 2.77 11.53 -9.01
N THR A 165 2.03 10.99 -8.03
CA THR A 165 1.29 11.80 -7.07
C THR A 165 1.71 11.45 -5.65
N ASN A 166 2.20 12.45 -4.92
CA ASN A 166 2.32 12.39 -3.47
C ASN A 166 0.98 12.82 -2.84
N ARG A 167 0.22 11.87 -2.31
CA ARG A 167 -1.11 12.13 -1.74
C ARG A 167 -1.06 12.79 -0.37
N LEU A 168 0.09 12.77 0.31
CA LEU A 168 0.29 13.48 1.57
C LEU A 168 0.43 14.99 1.34
N THR A 169 1.13 15.40 0.27
CA THR A 169 1.40 16.82 -0.03
C THR A 169 0.52 17.39 -1.15
N GLY A 170 -0.24 16.53 -1.83
CA GLY A 170 -1.01 16.89 -3.02
C GLY A 170 -0.14 17.29 -4.21
N GLU A 171 1.17 17.02 -4.18
CA GLU A 171 2.05 17.31 -5.31
C GLU A 171 1.90 16.22 -6.37
N ARG A 172 1.67 16.66 -7.61
CA ARG A 172 1.61 15.77 -8.77
C ARG A 172 2.60 16.23 -9.82
N ILE A 173 3.38 15.28 -10.31
CA ILE A 173 4.36 15.44 -11.36
C ILE A 173 3.86 14.70 -12.60
N VAL A 174 3.94 15.36 -13.75
CA VAL A 174 3.62 14.78 -15.06
C VAL A 174 4.84 14.89 -15.96
N GLN A 175 5.26 13.75 -16.49
CA GLN A 175 6.37 13.62 -17.42
C GLN A 175 5.84 12.99 -18.71
N VAL A 176 6.08 13.65 -19.85
CA VAL A 176 5.74 13.13 -21.18
C VAL A 176 7.04 12.85 -21.92
N ALA A 177 7.09 11.76 -22.67
CA ALA A 177 8.19 11.49 -23.59
C ALA A 177 7.64 11.18 -24.99
N MET A 178 8.23 11.81 -26.00
CA MET A 178 7.83 11.68 -27.40
C MET A 178 8.81 10.75 -28.14
N PRO A 179 8.34 9.89 -29.07
CA PRO A 179 9.25 9.09 -29.88
C PRO A 179 10.20 9.98 -30.69
N GLY A 180 11.50 9.69 -30.59
CA GLY A 180 12.54 10.39 -31.32
C GLY A 180 13.42 9.44 -32.14
N PRO A 181 14.25 9.98 -33.05
CA PRO A 181 15.10 9.18 -33.94
C PRO A 181 16.19 8.37 -33.20
N LYS A 182 16.45 8.66 -31.92
CA LYS A 182 17.42 7.94 -31.06
C LYS A 182 16.76 7.37 -29.80
N GLY A 183 15.45 7.17 -29.81
CA GLY A 183 14.65 6.81 -28.65
C GLY A 183 13.80 7.97 -28.15
N ASP A 184 13.10 7.73 -27.04
CA ASP A 184 12.16 8.68 -26.46
C ASP A 184 12.86 9.96 -25.99
N VAL A 185 12.24 11.11 -26.27
CA VAL A 185 12.69 12.44 -25.87
C VAL A 185 11.74 12.99 -24.81
N GLU A 186 12.23 13.08 -23.59
CA GLU A 186 11.51 13.67 -22.47
C GLU A 186 11.21 15.15 -22.71
N GLN A 187 9.95 15.52 -22.49
CA GLN A 187 9.49 16.90 -22.50
C GLN A 187 9.74 17.54 -21.13
N PRO A 188 9.70 18.88 -21.02
CA PRO A 188 9.77 19.53 -19.71
C PRO A 188 8.68 19.01 -18.76
N GLN A 189 9.11 18.62 -17.56
CA GLN A 189 8.22 18.14 -16.52
C GLN A 189 7.21 19.22 -16.11
N LYS A 190 5.96 18.83 -15.88
CA LYS A 190 4.93 19.72 -15.31
C LYS A 190 4.63 19.30 -13.88
N THR A 191 4.57 20.27 -12.97
CA THR A 191 4.14 20.06 -11.59
C THR A 191 2.81 20.77 -11.37
N MET A 192 1.88 20.10 -10.69
CA MET A 192 0.57 20.64 -10.34
C MET A 192 0.17 20.22 -8.92
N LYS A 193 -0.87 20.87 -8.41
CA LYS A 193 -1.46 20.54 -7.11
C LYS A 193 -2.79 19.84 -7.28
N VAL A 194 -2.99 18.79 -6.50
CA VAL A 194 -4.25 18.07 -6.34
C VAL A 194 -4.68 18.11 -4.87
N SER A 195 -5.91 17.68 -4.60
CA SER A 195 -6.39 17.54 -3.23
C SER A 195 -5.46 16.66 -2.39
N SER A 196 -5.07 17.16 -1.21
CA SER A 196 -4.31 16.42 -0.19
C SER A 196 -5.22 15.85 0.90
N LYS A 197 -6.55 15.86 0.68
CA LYS A 197 -7.48 15.18 1.59
C LYS A 197 -7.11 13.69 1.64
N PRO A 198 -7.18 13.05 2.83
CA PRO A 198 -6.97 11.62 2.94
C PRO A 198 -7.84 10.87 1.93
N LEU A 199 -7.22 9.97 1.18
CA LEU A 199 -7.88 8.97 0.35
C LEU A 199 -7.54 7.61 0.92
N TYR A 200 -8.54 6.74 1.01
CA TYR A 200 -8.35 5.37 1.48
C TYR A 200 -8.35 4.38 0.30
N MET A 201 -8.00 3.13 0.57
CA MET A 201 -7.79 2.09 -0.44
C MET A 201 -9.01 1.93 -1.38
N GLU A 202 -10.22 2.02 -0.83
CA GLU A 202 -11.49 1.96 -1.55
C GLU A 202 -11.81 3.19 -2.40
N GLU A 203 -11.08 4.29 -2.20
CA GLU A 203 -11.19 5.54 -2.95
C GLU A 203 -10.01 5.74 -3.92
N ALA A 204 -9.09 4.77 -3.98
CA ALA A 204 -7.92 4.88 -4.84
C ALA A 204 -8.35 4.99 -6.33
N PRO A 205 -7.81 5.96 -7.08
CA PRO A 205 -8.18 6.12 -8.48
C PRO A 205 -7.62 4.97 -9.30
N THR A 206 -8.35 4.60 -10.35
CA THR A 206 -7.82 3.65 -11.34
C THR A 206 -6.66 4.28 -12.12
N PRO A 207 -5.78 3.48 -12.75
CA PRO A 207 -4.70 4.02 -13.57
C PRO A 207 -5.22 4.94 -14.69
N GLY A 208 -6.35 4.56 -15.29
CA GLY A 208 -7.04 5.36 -16.31
C GLY A 208 -7.48 6.73 -15.81
N GLN A 209 -8.12 6.79 -14.62
CA GLN A 209 -8.55 8.06 -14.01
C GLN A 209 -7.38 8.99 -13.71
N THR A 210 -6.25 8.44 -13.25
CA THR A 210 -5.04 9.24 -13.00
C THR A 210 -4.47 9.83 -14.30
N LEU A 211 -4.49 9.07 -15.40
CA LEU A 211 -4.05 9.54 -16.73
C LEU A 211 -5.01 10.56 -17.35
N GLU A 212 -6.32 10.37 -17.23
CA GLU A 212 -7.34 11.29 -17.74
C GLU A 212 -7.27 12.67 -17.07
N ALA A 213 -6.93 12.70 -15.78
CA ALA A 213 -6.83 13.94 -15.01
C ALA A 213 -5.69 14.89 -15.43
N VAL A 214 -4.81 14.48 -16.35
CA VAL A 214 -3.65 15.25 -16.80
C VAL A 214 -3.59 15.48 -18.31
N ARG A 215 -4.60 15.01 -19.05
CA ARG A 215 -4.79 15.29 -20.48
C ARG A 215 -5.43 16.67 -20.66
#